data_AF-A0A6J2DVN5-F1
#
_entry.id   AF-A0A6J2DVN5-F1
#
_cell.length_a   1.000
_cell.length_b   1.000
_cell.length_c   1.000
_cell.angle_alpha   90.00
_cell.angle_beta   90.00
_cell.angle_gamma   90.00
#
_symmetry.space_group_name_H-M   'P 1'
#
loop_
_entity.id
_entity.type
_entity.pdbx_description
1 polymer ?
#
loop_
_entity_poly.entity_id
_entity_poly.type
_entity_poly.pdbx_seq_one_letter_code
_entity_poly.pdbx_strand_id
1 'polypeptide(L)'
;MGGAHGQGLLPEPELGPPPKDRPGPLCSDPSAGKSGHPQAPEGGSSRPGKTNTAVTMTTTHQPQDRYKAVWLIFFMLGLGTLLPWNFFMTATRYFTNRLDESQNVSLVTAELSKDIQPSAAPTVPSPERNLLSAVFNNVMTLCAMLPLLFFTCLNSFLHQRIPQSVRILGSLVAILLVFLITAVLVKVQLAALPFFVITMVKIVLINSFGAILQGSLFGLAGLLPTSYTAPIMSGQGLAGIFASVAMICAIASGSELSESAFGYFIIACGVIVLAIVCYLALPRLEFYRYYQQFKLEGPGEQETKLDLISKGEETGANKEESRVPAPSSQPTNKGHSIRAILRNILVPALSVCFIFTVTIGVFPAVTAEVRSSIAGTSAWGDYFIPVSCFLTFNVFDWLGRSLTAVFTWPGKDSHWLPSLVLARMLFVPLLLLCNVQPRRHLAVVFEHDAWFIVFMAAFAFSNGYLASLCMCFGPKKVKPAEAETAGAIMAFFLSLGLALGAVFSFLCRSVV
;
A
#
# COMPACT_ATOMS: atom_id res chain seq x y z
N MET A 1 62.80 -17.44 28.76
CA MET A 1 62.93 -16.13 29.44
C MET A 1 61.55 -15.48 29.35
N GLY A 2 60.61 -15.55 30.31
CA GLY A 2 60.69 -15.33 31.77
C GLY A 2 60.44 -13.84 32.05
N GLY A 3 59.44 -13.33 32.79
CA GLY A 3 58.34 -13.87 33.63
C GLY A 3 57.08 -12.96 33.50
N ALA A 4 55.86 -13.24 33.97
CA ALA A 4 55.31 -13.81 35.21
C ALA A 4 55.01 -12.79 36.34
N HIS A 5 53.70 -12.50 36.55
CA HIS A 5 52.94 -12.18 37.80
C HIS A 5 51.75 -11.24 37.47
N GLY A 6 50.52 -11.35 37.97
CA GLY A 6 49.77 -12.23 38.88
C GLY A 6 48.34 -11.65 39.00
N GLN A 7 47.27 -12.42 38.72
CA GLN A 7 46.26 -13.00 39.64
C GLN A 7 45.42 -12.06 40.55
N GLY A 8 44.08 -12.24 40.49
CA GLY A 8 43.05 -11.81 41.47
C GLY A 8 41.68 -11.54 40.79
N LEU A 9 40.78 -12.49 40.53
CA LEU A 9 39.75 -13.14 41.40
C LEU A 9 38.77 -12.18 42.13
N LEU A 10 37.55 -12.07 41.55
CA LEU A 10 36.15 -11.91 42.05
C LEU A 10 35.88 -11.47 43.51
N PRO A 11 34.78 -10.72 43.82
CA PRO A 11 33.42 -11.31 43.86
C PRO A 11 32.19 -10.42 43.55
N GLU A 12 31.10 -11.04 43.06
CA GLU A 12 29.68 -10.75 43.41
C GLU A 12 29.25 -11.74 44.51
N PRO A 13 28.08 -11.65 45.20
CA PRO A 13 26.99 -10.63 45.22
C PRO A 13 26.55 -10.25 46.68
N GLU A 14 25.68 -9.25 46.89
CA GLU A 14 24.78 -9.23 48.08
C GLU A 14 23.44 -8.50 47.84
N LEU A 15 22.36 -9.20 48.18
CA LEU A 15 20.97 -8.75 48.27
C LEU A 15 20.76 -7.96 49.58
N GLY A 16 20.21 -6.75 49.51
CA GLY A 16 19.77 -5.97 50.68
C GLY A 16 18.29 -6.22 51.05
N PRO A 17 17.91 -6.11 52.35
CA PRO A 17 16.63 -6.59 52.90
C PRO A 17 15.47 -5.57 52.78
N PRO A 18 14.20 -5.99 53.03
CA PRO A 18 13.02 -5.13 52.88
C PRO A 18 12.76 -4.29 54.14
N PRO A 19 12.05 -3.14 54.06
CA PRO A 19 11.61 -2.44 55.25
C PRO A 19 10.33 -3.05 55.84
N LYS A 20 10.34 -3.22 57.17
CA LYS A 20 9.23 -3.67 58.03
C LYS A 20 8.44 -2.49 58.64
N ASP A 21 7.17 -2.80 58.88
CA ASP A 21 6.07 -2.13 59.59
C ASP A 21 6.35 -1.32 60.88
N ARG A 22 5.47 -0.32 61.14
CA ARG A 22 4.46 -0.20 62.27
C ARG A 22 4.22 1.27 62.71
N PRO A 23 3.17 1.61 63.51
CA PRO A 23 1.93 0.90 63.91
C PRO A 23 0.62 1.73 63.73
N GLY A 24 -0.55 1.09 63.98
CA GLY A 24 -1.90 1.68 63.99
C GLY A 24 -2.23 2.60 65.20
N PRO A 25 -3.54 2.88 65.45
CA PRO A 25 -4.32 1.95 66.25
C PRO A 25 -5.79 1.73 65.83
N LEU A 26 -6.32 0.58 66.29
CA LEU A 26 -7.73 0.18 66.33
C LEU A 26 -8.53 0.97 67.38
N CYS A 27 -9.84 1.10 67.12
CA CYS A 27 -10.97 0.96 68.06
C CYS A 27 -12.26 1.18 67.23
N SER A 28 -13.39 0.49 67.33
CA SER A 28 -13.87 -0.71 68.04
C SER A 28 -15.34 -0.81 67.62
N ASP A 29 -15.82 -1.96 67.17
CA ASP A 29 -17.26 -2.27 67.13
C ASP A 29 -17.85 -2.23 68.55
N PRO A 30 -19.17 -2.03 68.69
CA PRO A 30 -19.96 -3.19 69.04
C PRO A 30 -21.31 -3.29 68.33
N SER A 31 -21.65 -4.54 68.01
CA SER A 31 -22.96 -5.08 67.67
C SER A 31 -23.99 -5.01 68.81
N ALA A 32 -25.23 -4.64 68.50
CA ALA A 32 -26.51 -5.08 69.09
C ALA A 32 -27.62 -4.38 68.28
N GLY A 33 -28.69 -4.97 67.73
CA GLY A 33 -29.53 -6.07 68.18
C GLY A 33 -30.93 -5.53 68.45
N LYS A 34 -31.97 -6.12 67.79
CA LYS A 34 -33.44 -5.91 67.95
C LYS A 34 -34.02 -4.70 67.19
N SER A 35 -35.25 -4.67 66.68
CA SER A 35 -36.38 -5.60 66.46
C SER A 35 -37.53 -4.74 65.89
N GLY A 36 -38.39 -5.28 65.02
CA GLY A 36 -39.78 -4.81 64.90
C GLY A 36 -40.20 -4.16 63.58
N HIS A 37 -40.96 -4.92 62.78
CA HIS A 37 -42.07 -4.42 61.94
C HIS A 37 -43.22 -3.90 62.85
N PRO A 38 -44.35 -3.36 62.32
CA PRO A 38 -44.60 -2.52 61.14
C PRO A 38 -45.52 -1.31 61.49
N GLN A 39 -45.57 -0.22 60.70
CA GLN A 39 -46.79 0.63 60.55
C GLN A 39 -46.62 1.78 59.55
N ALA A 40 -47.56 1.87 58.62
CA ALA A 40 -48.04 3.11 57.99
C ALA A 40 -49.30 3.59 58.78
N PRO A 41 -49.96 4.74 58.52
CA PRO A 41 -49.85 5.69 57.40
C PRO A 41 -49.93 7.18 57.82
N GLU A 42 -50.31 8.06 56.88
CA GLU A 42 -50.56 9.52 56.96
C GLU A 42 -49.31 10.40 56.71
N GLY A 43 -49.30 11.42 55.86
CA GLY A 43 -50.30 12.04 55.00
C GLY A 43 -49.73 13.39 54.55
N GLY A 44 -49.93 13.78 53.28
CA GLY A 44 -49.93 15.18 52.88
C GLY A 44 -48.71 15.77 52.14
N SER A 45 -49.04 16.40 51.01
CA SER A 45 -48.38 17.56 50.38
C SER A 45 -47.35 17.33 49.26
N SER A 46 -47.93 17.18 48.07
CA SER A 46 -47.54 17.74 46.78
C SER A 46 -46.41 18.80 46.73
N ARG A 47 -45.30 18.44 46.08
CA ARG A 47 -44.46 19.35 45.25
C ARG A 47 -44.03 18.59 43.98
N PRO A 48 -44.10 19.19 42.77
CA PRO A 48 -43.56 18.55 41.59
C PRO A 48 -42.03 18.67 41.64
N GLY A 49 -41.37 17.60 42.06
CA GLY A 49 -39.94 17.45 41.92
C GLY A 49 -39.58 17.40 40.44
N LYS A 50 -38.81 18.38 39.97
CA LYS A 50 -38.11 18.32 38.69
C LYS A 50 -37.33 17.00 38.67
N THR A 51 -37.73 16.09 37.81
CA THR A 51 -36.89 14.99 37.36
C THR A 51 -35.68 15.60 36.66
N ASN A 52 -34.60 15.81 37.42
CA ASN A 52 -33.27 15.87 36.84
C ASN A 52 -32.99 14.46 36.32
N THR A 53 -33.40 14.20 35.07
CA THR A 53 -32.83 13.14 34.28
C THR A 53 -31.36 13.49 34.16
N ALA A 54 -30.55 12.94 35.06
CA ALA A 54 -29.11 12.94 34.92
C ALA A 54 -28.84 12.24 33.59
N VAL A 55 -28.59 13.04 32.55
CA VAL A 55 -27.98 12.56 31.33
C VAL A 55 -26.60 12.09 31.78
N THR A 56 -26.49 10.79 32.02
CA THR A 56 -25.20 10.12 32.15
C THR A 56 -24.47 10.40 30.86
N MET A 57 -23.60 11.42 30.87
CA MET A 57 -22.57 11.61 29.87
C MET A 57 -21.67 10.39 29.95
N THR A 58 -22.06 9.32 29.25
CA THR A 58 -21.14 8.23 28.94
C THR A 58 -20.03 8.86 28.11
N THR A 59 -18.91 9.14 28.75
CA THR A 59 -17.63 9.38 28.06
C THR A 59 -17.37 8.12 27.24
N THR A 60 -17.76 8.12 25.97
CA THR A 60 -17.56 6.98 25.08
C THR A 60 -16.06 6.82 24.86
N HIS A 61 -15.42 6.05 25.72
CA HIS A 61 -13.99 5.74 25.63
C HIS A 61 -13.72 5.15 24.25
N GLN A 62 -12.82 5.77 23.48
CA GLN A 62 -12.43 5.26 22.18
C GLN A 62 -11.97 3.79 22.35
N PRO A 63 -12.56 2.82 21.62
CA PRO A 63 -12.14 1.43 21.74
C PRO A 63 -10.69 1.31 21.28
N GLN A 64 -9.91 0.46 21.96
CA GLN A 64 -8.57 0.10 21.50
C GLN A 64 -8.66 -1.04 20.49
N ASP A 65 -7.81 -1.00 19.46
CA ASP A 65 -7.65 -2.09 18.50
C ASP A 65 -6.93 -3.28 19.16
N ARG A 66 -7.71 -4.15 19.82
CA ARG A 66 -7.23 -5.34 20.52
C ARG A 66 -6.45 -6.23 19.55
N TYR A 67 -5.25 -6.64 19.95
CA TYR A 67 -4.32 -7.44 19.14
C TYR A 67 -3.89 -6.80 17.81
N LYS A 68 -4.13 -5.49 17.61
CA LYS A 68 -3.87 -4.82 16.32
C LYS A 68 -4.57 -5.52 15.14
N ALA A 69 -5.73 -6.13 15.39
CA ALA A 69 -6.43 -6.95 14.40
C ALA A 69 -6.88 -6.12 13.18
N VAL A 70 -7.40 -4.91 13.39
CA VAL A 70 -7.78 -4.02 12.28
C VAL A 70 -6.54 -3.59 11.50
N TRP A 71 -5.45 -3.27 12.21
CA TRP A 71 -4.18 -2.90 11.57
C TRP A 71 -3.64 -4.04 10.68
N LEU A 72 -3.66 -5.27 11.17
CA LEU A 72 -3.22 -6.46 10.42
C LEU A 72 -4.13 -6.75 9.22
N ILE A 73 -5.44 -6.55 9.34
CA ILE A 73 -6.35 -6.69 8.20
C ILE A 73 -6.03 -5.64 7.13
N PHE A 74 -5.79 -4.39 7.51
CA PHE A 74 -5.41 -3.34 6.55
C PHE A 74 -4.07 -3.65 5.86
N PHE A 75 -3.13 -4.24 6.61
CA PHE A 75 -1.90 -4.76 6.05
C PHE A 75 -2.14 -5.87 5.01
N MET A 76 -2.98 -6.85 5.33
CA MET A 76 -3.36 -7.93 4.41
C MET A 76 -4.13 -7.44 3.18
N LEU A 77 -4.97 -6.42 3.33
CA LEU A 77 -5.65 -5.76 2.22
C LEU A 77 -4.65 -5.06 1.29
N GLY A 78 -3.67 -4.36 1.87
CA GLY A 78 -2.55 -3.78 1.12
C GLY A 78 -1.80 -4.84 0.31
N LEU A 79 -1.43 -5.96 0.94
CA LEU A 79 -0.79 -7.10 0.28
C LEU A 79 -1.64 -7.64 -0.88
N GLY A 80 -2.94 -7.87 -0.64
CA GLY A 80 -3.88 -8.36 -1.64
C GLY A 80 -4.12 -7.42 -2.83
N THR A 81 -3.84 -6.12 -2.68
CA THR A 81 -3.97 -5.16 -3.80
C THR A 81 -2.87 -5.27 -4.84
N LEU A 82 -1.61 -5.45 -4.41
CA LEU A 82 -0.46 -5.38 -5.32
C LEU A 82 0.19 -6.72 -5.60
N LEU A 83 0.10 -7.71 -4.71
CA LEU A 83 0.76 -9.00 -4.94
C LEU A 83 0.33 -9.66 -6.26
N PRO A 84 -0.97 -9.71 -6.62
CA PRO A 84 -1.38 -10.30 -7.89
C PRO A 84 -0.73 -9.59 -9.07
N TRP A 85 -0.77 -8.26 -9.09
CA TRP A 85 -0.17 -7.46 -10.17
C TRP A 85 1.36 -7.61 -10.22
N ASN A 86 2.04 -7.63 -9.07
CA ASN A 86 3.50 -7.82 -9.02
C ASN A 86 3.91 -9.19 -9.55
N PHE A 87 3.16 -10.25 -9.24
CA PHE A 87 3.36 -11.57 -9.81
C PHE A 87 3.07 -11.62 -11.31
N PHE A 88 2.05 -10.89 -11.77
CA PHE A 88 1.78 -10.76 -13.21
C PHE A 88 2.95 -10.10 -13.95
N MET A 89 3.48 -8.99 -13.41
CA MET A 89 4.67 -8.33 -13.97
C MET A 89 5.91 -9.25 -13.93
N THR A 90 6.09 -10.02 -12.87
CA THR A 90 7.18 -10.99 -12.72
C THR A 90 7.09 -12.10 -13.79
N ALA A 91 5.87 -12.50 -14.16
CA ALA A 91 5.59 -13.48 -15.21
C ALA A 91 5.80 -12.95 -16.65
N THR A 92 6.27 -11.71 -16.85
CA THR A 92 6.50 -11.14 -18.20
C THR A 92 7.39 -12.02 -19.08
N ARG A 93 8.42 -12.65 -18.51
CA ARG A 93 9.29 -13.59 -19.26
C ARG A 93 8.51 -14.78 -19.80
N TYR A 94 7.55 -15.31 -19.02
CA TYR A 94 6.67 -16.39 -19.47
C TYR A 94 5.80 -15.94 -20.66
N PHE A 95 5.16 -14.77 -20.57
CA PHE A 95 4.28 -14.29 -21.66
C PHE A 95 5.03 -14.06 -22.96
N THR A 96 6.21 -13.42 -22.90
CA THR A 96 7.03 -13.13 -24.08
C THR A 96 7.57 -14.40 -24.73
N ASN A 97 8.15 -15.33 -23.94
CA ASN A 97 8.63 -16.61 -24.45
C ASN A 97 7.51 -17.46 -25.07
N ARG A 98 6.31 -17.50 -24.46
CA ARG A 98 5.16 -18.21 -25.03
C ARG A 98 4.66 -17.62 -26.35
N LEU A 99 4.72 -16.29 -26.51
CA LEU A 99 4.39 -15.64 -27.77
C LEU A 99 5.41 -15.99 -28.86
N ASP A 100 6.68 -16.13 -28.50
CA ASP A 100 7.74 -16.51 -29.43
C ASP A 100 7.58 -17.97 -29.91
N GLU A 101 7.32 -18.92 -29.01
CA GLU A 101 7.14 -20.33 -29.37
C GLU A 101 5.91 -20.59 -30.23
N SER A 102 4.78 -19.95 -29.91
CA SER A 102 3.51 -20.18 -30.63
C SER A 102 3.51 -19.64 -32.07
N GLN A 103 4.29 -18.59 -32.37
CA GLN A 103 4.46 -18.10 -33.75
C GLN A 103 5.40 -18.99 -34.55
N ASN A 104 6.46 -19.53 -33.93
CA ASN A 104 7.37 -20.47 -34.60
C ASN A 104 6.63 -21.74 -35.04
N VAL A 105 5.75 -22.30 -34.21
CA VAL A 105 4.91 -23.44 -34.59
C VAL A 105 3.94 -23.09 -35.73
N SER A 106 3.36 -21.89 -35.72
CA SER A 106 2.45 -21.44 -36.77
C SER A 106 3.17 -21.26 -38.11
N LEU A 107 4.41 -20.73 -38.09
CA LEU A 107 5.26 -20.57 -39.27
C LEU A 107 5.74 -21.92 -39.82
N VAL A 108 6.20 -22.83 -38.95
CA VAL A 108 6.59 -24.20 -39.33
C VAL A 108 5.42 -24.95 -39.96
N THR A 109 4.20 -24.80 -39.41
CA THR A 109 2.99 -25.41 -40.01
C THR A 109 2.66 -24.79 -41.37
N ALA A 110 2.88 -23.48 -41.55
CA ALA A 110 2.66 -22.80 -42.82
C ALA A 110 3.70 -23.20 -43.89
N GLU A 111 4.98 -23.36 -43.52
CA GLU A 111 6.05 -23.87 -44.39
C GLU A 111 5.78 -25.33 -44.79
N LEU A 112 5.41 -26.19 -43.84
CA LEU A 112 5.05 -27.59 -44.12
C LEU A 112 3.82 -27.70 -45.05
N SER A 113 2.91 -26.71 -45.01
CA SER A 113 1.78 -26.64 -45.95
C SER A 113 2.15 -26.14 -47.35
N LYS A 114 3.35 -25.56 -47.53
CA LYS A 114 3.88 -25.07 -48.82
C LYS A 114 4.85 -26.04 -49.51
N ASP A 115 5.32 -27.08 -48.82
CA ASP A 115 6.28 -28.08 -49.36
C ASP A 115 5.67 -29.11 -50.33
N ILE A 116 4.85 -28.65 -51.30
CA ILE A 116 4.52 -29.40 -52.53
C ILE A 116 5.29 -28.85 -53.75
N GLN A 117 6.38 -28.09 -53.55
CA GLN A 117 7.24 -27.72 -54.67
C GLN A 117 8.73 -27.64 -54.32
N PRO A 118 9.63 -28.28 -55.11
CA PRO A 118 11.04 -28.37 -54.76
C PRO A 118 11.81 -27.14 -55.25
N SER A 119 12.49 -26.41 -54.35
CA SER A 119 13.82 -25.85 -54.64
C SER A 119 14.55 -25.18 -53.48
N ALA A 120 15.80 -25.63 -53.33
CA ALA A 120 17.05 -24.90 -53.12
C ALA A 120 17.35 -24.14 -51.80
N ALA A 121 18.39 -24.66 -51.14
CA ALA A 121 19.37 -24.06 -50.23
C ALA A 121 18.93 -23.65 -48.80
N PRO A 122 19.59 -24.17 -47.74
CA PRO A 122 19.30 -23.80 -46.36
C PRO A 122 19.94 -22.45 -46.06
N THR A 123 19.13 -21.39 -46.10
CA THR A 123 19.53 -20.09 -45.53
C THR A 123 19.19 -20.14 -44.05
N VAL A 124 20.21 -20.12 -43.19
CA VAL A 124 20.04 -20.11 -41.73
C VAL A 124 19.20 -18.89 -41.34
N PRO A 125 17.98 -19.03 -40.78
CA PRO A 125 17.23 -17.89 -40.32
C PRO A 125 17.84 -17.43 -39.00
N SER A 126 18.42 -16.24 -38.98
CA SER A 126 18.67 -15.50 -37.73
C SER A 126 17.34 -15.29 -37.00
N PRO A 127 17.29 -15.35 -35.65
CA PRO A 127 16.03 -15.27 -34.93
C PRO A 127 15.48 -13.84 -34.99
N GLU A 128 14.57 -13.58 -35.93
CA GLU A 128 13.72 -12.40 -35.89
C GLU A 128 12.92 -12.45 -34.59
N ARG A 129 13.29 -11.60 -33.63
CA ARG A 129 12.54 -11.44 -32.39
C ARG A 129 11.12 -10.99 -32.76
N ASN A 130 10.14 -11.85 -32.52
CA ASN A 130 8.80 -11.70 -33.06
C ASN A 130 8.13 -10.38 -32.64
N LEU A 131 7.42 -9.74 -33.57
CA LEU A 131 6.79 -8.42 -33.40
C LEU A 131 5.91 -8.34 -32.14
N LEU A 132 5.16 -9.41 -31.85
CA LEU A 132 4.19 -9.45 -30.75
C LEU A 132 4.87 -9.51 -29.36
N SER A 133 5.97 -10.28 -29.26
CA SER A 133 6.83 -10.34 -28.07
C SER A 133 7.56 -9.02 -27.85
N ALA A 134 8.01 -8.36 -28.93
CA ALA A 134 8.68 -7.07 -28.86
C ALA A 134 7.78 -5.93 -28.36
N VAL A 135 6.52 -5.88 -28.80
CA VAL A 135 5.57 -4.83 -28.37
C VAL A 135 4.89 -5.12 -27.03
N PHE A 136 5.01 -6.35 -26.50
CA PHE A 136 4.27 -6.82 -25.32
C PHE A 136 4.39 -5.90 -24.11
N ASN A 137 5.62 -5.50 -23.74
CA ASN A 137 5.84 -4.63 -22.57
C ASN A 137 5.22 -3.24 -22.75
N ASN A 138 5.31 -2.67 -23.94
CA ASN A 138 4.76 -1.36 -24.24
C ASN A 138 3.23 -1.39 -24.20
N VAL A 139 2.62 -2.41 -24.82
CA VAL A 139 1.16 -2.59 -24.82
C VAL A 139 0.64 -2.95 -23.43
N MET A 140 1.33 -3.82 -22.68
CA MET A 140 1.00 -4.10 -21.27
C MET A 140 0.97 -2.81 -20.46
N THR A 141 2.00 -1.96 -20.60
CA THR A 141 2.10 -0.70 -19.87
C THR A 141 0.93 0.22 -20.21
N LEU A 142 0.56 0.35 -21.49
CA LEU A 142 -0.57 1.14 -21.93
C LEU A 142 -1.91 0.60 -21.38
N CYS A 143 -2.12 -0.72 -21.50
CA CYS A 143 -3.30 -1.43 -21.00
C CYS A 143 -3.40 -1.44 -19.49
N ALA A 144 -2.30 -1.24 -18.76
CA ALA A 144 -2.30 -1.11 -17.31
C ALA A 144 -2.57 0.33 -16.86
N MET A 145 -1.81 1.29 -17.39
CA MET A 145 -1.82 2.67 -16.89
C MET A 145 -3.09 3.44 -17.28
N LEU A 146 -3.62 3.26 -18.51
CA LEU A 146 -4.82 3.98 -18.94
C LEU A 146 -6.06 3.62 -18.11
N PRO A 147 -6.41 2.32 -17.92
CA PRO A 147 -7.55 1.96 -17.09
C PRO A 147 -7.33 2.31 -15.64
N LEU A 148 -6.10 2.13 -15.12
CA LEU A 148 -5.77 2.51 -13.74
C LEU A 148 -6.06 4.00 -13.50
N LEU A 149 -5.61 4.88 -14.39
CA LEU A 149 -5.83 6.32 -14.29
C LEU A 149 -7.31 6.70 -14.46
N PHE A 150 -7.98 6.12 -15.45
CA PHE A 150 -9.38 6.39 -15.73
C PHE A 150 -10.29 5.99 -14.55
N PHE A 151 -10.15 4.77 -14.04
CA PHE A 151 -11.00 4.28 -12.97
C PHE A 151 -10.66 4.86 -11.60
N THR A 152 -9.41 5.26 -11.32
CA THR A 152 -9.09 5.99 -10.08
C THR A 152 -9.66 7.42 -10.10
N CYS A 153 -9.62 8.09 -11.25
CA CYS A 153 -10.30 9.36 -11.46
C CYS A 153 -11.81 9.20 -11.25
N LEU A 154 -12.43 8.24 -11.94
CA LEU A 154 -13.86 7.98 -11.85
C LEU A 154 -14.31 7.63 -10.41
N ASN A 155 -13.55 6.79 -9.71
CA ASN A 155 -13.81 6.46 -8.31
C ASN A 155 -13.75 7.71 -7.42
N SER A 156 -12.84 8.65 -7.67
CA SER A 156 -12.75 9.90 -6.90
C SER A 156 -14.01 10.78 -6.98
N PHE A 157 -14.79 10.66 -8.06
CA PHE A 157 -16.06 11.40 -8.24
C PHE A 157 -17.29 10.56 -7.89
N LEU A 158 -17.27 9.26 -8.18
CA LEU A 158 -18.44 8.37 -8.07
C LEU A 158 -18.44 7.48 -6.82
N HIS A 159 -17.41 7.56 -5.96
CA HIS A 159 -17.32 6.70 -4.78
C HIS A 159 -18.53 6.79 -3.83
N GLN A 160 -19.20 7.94 -3.78
CA GLN A 160 -20.38 8.15 -2.93
C GLN A 160 -21.63 7.41 -3.43
N ARG A 161 -21.69 7.06 -4.73
CA ARG A 161 -22.85 6.41 -5.33
C ARG A 161 -22.89 4.89 -5.10
N ILE A 162 -21.73 4.28 -4.87
CA ILE A 162 -21.59 2.82 -4.75
C ILE A 162 -21.10 2.47 -3.34
N PRO A 163 -21.80 1.58 -2.61
CA PRO A 163 -21.38 1.16 -1.28
C PRO A 163 -19.94 0.66 -1.25
N GLN A 164 -19.18 1.05 -0.21
CA GLN A 164 -17.76 0.70 -0.07
C GLN A 164 -17.51 -0.82 -0.12
N SER A 165 -18.40 -1.61 0.48
CA SER A 165 -18.29 -3.07 0.49
C SER A 165 -18.43 -3.68 -0.90
N VAL A 166 -19.32 -3.13 -1.73
CA VAL A 166 -19.48 -3.57 -3.12
C VAL A 166 -18.24 -3.22 -3.93
N ARG A 167 -17.69 -2.01 -3.73
CA ARG A 167 -16.45 -1.58 -4.43
C ARG A 167 -15.25 -2.45 -4.06
N ILE A 168 -15.00 -2.69 -2.77
CA ILE A 168 -13.83 -3.46 -2.31
C ILE A 168 -14.02 -4.95 -2.61
N LEU A 169 -15.10 -5.57 -2.13
CA LEU A 169 -15.33 -7.01 -2.28
C LEU A 169 -15.56 -7.38 -3.75
N GLY A 170 -16.34 -6.58 -4.48
CA GLY A 170 -16.59 -6.80 -5.91
C GLY A 170 -15.30 -6.73 -6.73
N SER A 171 -14.41 -5.77 -6.44
CA SER A 171 -13.12 -5.68 -7.12
C SER A 171 -12.21 -6.87 -6.78
N LEU A 172 -12.13 -7.29 -5.52
CA LEU A 172 -11.34 -8.47 -5.12
C LEU A 172 -11.84 -9.75 -5.81
N VAL A 173 -13.16 -9.96 -5.87
CA VAL A 173 -13.75 -11.13 -6.56
C VAL A 173 -13.49 -11.06 -8.06
N ALA A 174 -13.63 -9.90 -8.69
CA ALA A 174 -13.34 -9.75 -10.11
C ALA A 174 -11.87 -10.04 -10.43
N ILE A 175 -10.93 -9.51 -9.64
CA ILE A 175 -9.49 -9.78 -9.79
C ILE A 175 -9.21 -11.28 -9.58
N LEU A 176 -9.82 -11.91 -8.57
CA LEU A 176 -9.69 -13.36 -8.33
C LEU A 176 -10.09 -14.18 -9.55
N LEU A 177 -11.25 -13.88 -10.15
CA LEU A 177 -11.74 -14.58 -11.33
C LEU A 177 -10.78 -14.40 -12.53
N VAL A 178 -10.27 -13.20 -12.75
CA VAL A 178 -9.33 -12.93 -13.84
C VAL A 178 -7.99 -13.66 -13.64
N PHE A 179 -7.50 -13.76 -12.40
CA PHE A 179 -6.28 -14.53 -12.08
C PHE A 179 -6.50 -16.03 -12.21
N LEU A 180 -7.68 -16.54 -11.83
CA LEU A 180 -8.04 -17.95 -12.03
C LEU A 180 -8.08 -18.30 -13.52
N ILE A 181 -8.71 -17.46 -14.35
CA ILE A 181 -8.70 -17.59 -15.82
C ILE A 181 -7.25 -17.53 -16.35
N THR A 182 -6.39 -16.70 -15.75
CA THR A 182 -4.98 -16.61 -16.15
C THR A 182 -4.21 -17.88 -15.82
N ALA A 183 -4.42 -18.48 -14.65
CA ALA A 183 -3.83 -19.77 -14.29
C ALA A 183 -4.30 -20.89 -15.23
N VAL A 184 -5.60 -20.94 -15.57
CA VAL A 184 -6.13 -21.91 -16.55
C VAL A 184 -5.49 -21.69 -17.92
N LEU A 185 -5.35 -20.44 -18.37
CA LEU A 185 -4.74 -20.11 -19.67
C LEU A 185 -3.28 -20.56 -19.78
N VAL A 186 -2.57 -20.75 -18.66
CA VAL A 186 -1.23 -21.35 -18.69
C VAL A 186 -1.25 -22.76 -19.27
N LYS A 187 -2.26 -23.56 -18.93
CA LYS A 187 -2.35 -24.98 -19.33
C LYS A 187 -3.09 -25.20 -20.66
N VAL A 188 -3.85 -24.22 -21.13
CA VAL A 188 -4.59 -24.31 -22.41
C VAL A 188 -3.71 -23.85 -23.57
N GLN A 189 -3.64 -24.62 -24.65
CA GLN A 189 -2.87 -24.23 -25.85
C GLN A 189 -3.69 -23.27 -26.72
N LEU A 190 -3.15 -22.06 -26.95
CA LEU A 190 -3.76 -21.01 -27.78
C LEU A 190 -2.74 -20.49 -28.78
N ALA A 191 -3.21 -20.07 -29.96
CA ALA A 191 -2.39 -19.34 -30.92
C ALA A 191 -1.92 -17.98 -30.36
N ALA A 192 -0.82 -17.46 -30.90
CA ALA A 192 -0.14 -16.27 -30.38
C ALA A 192 -1.05 -15.03 -30.29
N LEU A 193 -1.77 -14.69 -31.37
CA LEU A 193 -2.60 -13.50 -31.43
C LEU A 193 -3.80 -13.56 -30.46
N PRO A 194 -4.61 -14.65 -30.44
CA PRO A 194 -5.65 -14.81 -29.42
C PRO A 194 -5.11 -14.76 -27.99
N PHE A 195 -3.98 -15.41 -27.72
CA PHE A 195 -3.34 -15.38 -26.39
C PHE A 195 -2.94 -13.96 -26.00
N PHE A 196 -2.35 -13.20 -26.91
CA PHE A 196 -1.98 -11.80 -26.69
C PHE A 196 -3.20 -10.92 -26.38
N VAL A 197 -4.23 -10.97 -27.24
CA VAL A 197 -5.43 -10.13 -27.08
C VAL A 197 -6.15 -10.45 -25.76
N ILE A 198 -6.36 -11.73 -25.45
CA ILE A 198 -6.98 -12.15 -24.19
C ILE A 198 -6.15 -11.69 -22.99
N THR A 199 -4.83 -11.78 -23.08
CA THR A 199 -3.93 -11.32 -22.02
C THR A 199 -4.05 -9.81 -21.80
N MET A 200 -4.09 -9.01 -22.87
CA MET A 200 -4.26 -7.55 -22.78
C MET A 200 -5.61 -7.15 -22.21
N VAL A 201 -6.70 -7.81 -22.61
CA VAL A 201 -8.03 -7.60 -22.02
C VAL A 201 -8.01 -7.87 -20.52
N LYS A 202 -7.36 -8.95 -20.08
CA LYS A 202 -7.22 -9.26 -18.64
C LYS A 202 -6.41 -8.19 -17.90
N ILE A 203 -5.33 -7.68 -18.48
CA ILE A 203 -4.53 -6.59 -17.89
C ILE A 203 -5.41 -5.34 -17.68
N VAL A 204 -6.24 -5.00 -18.66
CA VAL A 204 -7.21 -3.89 -18.55
C VAL A 204 -8.17 -4.13 -17.39
N LEU A 205 -8.74 -5.32 -17.27
CA LEU A 205 -9.66 -5.66 -16.18
C LEU A 205 -8.97 -5.61 -14.81
N ILE A 206 -7.78 -6.19 -14.67
CA ILE A 206 -7.00 -6.21 -13.43
C ILE A 206 -6.75 -4.77 -12.96
N ASN A 207 -6.31 -3.88 -13.86
CA ASN A 207 -6.01 -2.50 -13.50
C ASN A 207 -7.27 -1.64 -13.28
N SER A 208 -8.37 -1.96 -13.95
CA SER A 208 -9.67 -1.28 -13.73
C SER A 208 -10.22 -1.58 -12.34
N PHE A 209 -10.32 -2.86 -11.96
CA PHE A 209 -10.76 -3.25 -10.63
C PHE A 209 -9.71 -2.93 -9.56
N GLY A 210 -8.42 -3.01 -9.90
CA GLY A 210 -7.32 -2.59 -9.04
C GLY A 210 -7.42 -1.11 -8.66
N ALA A 211 -7.73 -0.23 -9.61
CA ALA A 211 -7.99 1.20 -9.37
C ALA A 211 -9.13 1.43 -8.38
N ILE A 212 -10.25 0.74 -8.59
CA ILE A 212 -11.43 0.85 -7.71
C ILE A 212 -11.06 0.37 -6.31
N LEU A 213 -10.44 -0.81 -6.19
CA LEU A 213 -10.00 -1.41 -4.94
C LEU A 213 -9.04 -0.48 -4.17
N GLN A 214 -7.98 -0.02 -4.83
CA GLN A 214 -6.95 0.83 -4.21
C GLN A 214 -7.55 2.17 -3.76
N GLY A 215 -8.31 2.84 -4.62
CA GLY A 215 -8.95 4.11 -4.26
C GLY A 215 -9.96 3.96 -3.12
N SER A 216 -10.72 2.86 -3.10
CA SER A 216 -11.67 2.57 -2.01
C SER A 216 -10.97 2.24 -0.70
N LEU A 217 -9.83 1.53 -0.72
CA LEU A 217 -9.05 1.21 0.47
C LEU A 217 -8.40 2.45 1.08
N PHE A 218 -7.81 3.34 0.27
CA PHE A 218 -7.26 4.60 0.78
C PHE A 218 -8.36 5.56 1.26
N GLY A 219 -9.51 5.59 0.59
CA GLY A 219 -10.69 6.31 1.08
C GLY A 219 -11.16 5.77 2.44
N LEU A 220 -11.23 4.44 2.58
CA LEU A 220 -11.58 3.81 3.85
C LEU A 220 -10.57 4.13 4.95
N ALA A 221 -9.26 4.00 4.67
CA ALA A 221 -8.20 4.31 5.62
C ALA A 221 -8.15 5.78 6.04
N GLY A 222 -8.59 6.70 5.19
CA GLY A 222 -8.71 8.12 5.53
C GLY A 222 -9.60 8.39 6.74
N LEU A 223 -10.60 7.52 6.99
CA LEU A 223 -11.52 7.60 8.13
C LEU A 223 -10.88 7.17 9.45
N LEU A 224 -9.89 6.27 9.41
CA LEU A 224 -9.18 5.77 10.59
C LEU A 224 -8.00 6.67 10.96
N PRO A 225 -7.40 6.54 12.16
CA PRO A 225 -6.18 7.26 12.51
C PRO A 225 -5.08 7.10 11.47
N THR A 226 -4.16 8.07 11.37
CA THR A 226 -3.05 8.09 10.40
C THR A 226 -2.25 6.79 10.34
N SER A 227 -2.12 6.11 11.47
CA SER A 227 -1.43 4.83 11.61
C SER A 227 -2.06 3.68 10.84
N TYR A 228 -3.27 3.83 10.27
CA TYR A 228 -3.99 2.77 9.52
C TYR A 228 -3.88 2.91 8.00
N THR A 229 -3.37 4.03 7.48
CA THR A 229 -2.95 4.12 6.06
C THR A 229 -1.58 3.47 5.84
N ALA A 230 -0.68 3.60 6.83
CA ALA A 230 0.66 3.01 6.80
C ALA A 230 0.67 1.47 6.61
N PRO A 231 -0.16 0.65 7.30
CA PRO A 231 -0.21 -0.79 7.08
C PRO A 231 -0.64 -1.16 5.65
N ILE A 232 -1.58 -0.44 5.02
CA ILE A 232 -1.92 -0.69 3.60
C ILE A 232 -0.67 -0.51 2.75
N MET A 233 0.04 0.61 2.93
CA MET A 233 1.26 0.90 2.19
C MET A 233 2.36 -0.13 2.49
N SER A 234 2.52 -0.57 3.74
CA SER A 234 3.49 -1.60 4.14
C SER A 234 3.17 -2.96 3.53
N GLY A 235 1.90 -3.40 3.53
CA GLY A 235 1.47 -4.62 2.87
C GLY A 235 1.73 -4.60 1.36
N GLN A 236 1.51 -3.44 0.73
CA GLN A 236 1.89 -3.20 -0.66
C GLN A 236 3.41 -3.33 -0.91
N GLY A 237 4.25 -2.87 0.01
CA GLY A 237 5.70 -3.08 -0.06
C GLY A 237 6.08 -4.56 0.08
N LEU A 238 5.46 -5.27 1.04
CA LEU A 238 5.71 -6.71 1.24
C LEU A 238 5.34 -7.54 0.00
N ALA A 239 4.28 -7.14 -0.73
CA ALA A 239 3.92 -7.76 -2.00
C ALA A 239 5.08 -7.73 -3.02
N GLY A 240 5.87 -6.67 -3.04
CA GLY A 240 7.04 -6.53 -3.89
C GLY A 240 8.18 -7.47 -3.50
N ILE A 241 8.40 -7.66 -2.19
CA ILE A 241 9.40 -8.61 -1.69
C ILE A 241 9.03 -10.03 -2.11
N PHE A 242 7.77 -10.44 -1.90
CA PHE A 242 7.32 -11.76 -2.34
C PHE A 242 7.49 -11.97 -3.85
N ALA A 243 7.21 -10.96 -4.67
CA ALA A 243 7.45 -11.01 -6.11
C ALA A 243 8.93 -11.19 -6.47
N SER A 244 9.82 -10.46 -5.80
CA SER A 244 11.27 -10.56 -6.04
C SER A 244 11.83 -11.90 -5.57
N VAL A 245 11.40 -12.39 -4.40
CA VAL A 245 11.79 -13.72 -3.89
C VAL A 245 11.27 -14.82 -4.80
N ALA A 246 10.01 -14.74 -5.24
CA ALA A 246 9.44 -15.69 -6.18
C ALA A 246 10.21 -15.72 -7.51
N MET A 247 10.61 -14.55 -8.04
CA MET A 247 11.46 -14.43 -9.23
C MET A 247 12.81 -15.15 -9.04
N ILE A 248 13.49 -14.93 -7.91
CA ILE A 248 14.78 -15.56 -7.61
C ILE A 248 14.61 -17.07 -7.44
N CYS A 249 13.57 -17.52 -6.73
CA CYS A 249 13.28 -18.94 -6.54
C CYS A 249 12.98 -19.66 -7.86
N ALA A 250 12.28 -19.02 -8.80
CA ALA A 250 12.01 -19.62 -10.11
C ALA A 250 13.27 -19.75 -10.98
N ILE A 251 14.20 -18.80 -10.89
CA ILE A 251 15.51 -18.91 -11.55
C ILE A 251 16.32 -20.04 -10.90
N ALA A 252 16.32 -20.10 -9.56
CA ALA A 252 17.06 -21.12 -8.82
C ALA A 252 16.49 -22.54 -8.96
N SER A 253 15.17 -22.68 -9.16
CA SER A 253 14.54 -24.00 -9.33
C SER A 253 14.79 -24.62 -10.71
N GLY A 254 15.24 -23.82 -11.70
CA GLY A 254 15.40 -24.27 -13.08
C GLY A 254 14.10 -24.80 -13.71
N SER A 255 12.94 -24.47 -13.12
CA SER A 255 11.65 -24.94 -13.60
C SER A 255 11.25 -24.22 -14.88
N GLU A 256 10.40 -24.85 -15.69
CA GLU A 256 9.84 -24.18 -16.85
C GLU A 256 9.12 -22.88 -16.45
N LEU A 257 9.19 -21.88 -17.35
CA LEU A 257 8.57 -20.58 -17.13
C LEU A 257 7.05 -20.69 -16.96
N SER A 258 6.42 -21.68 -17.62
CA SER A 258 5.00 -22.02 -17.52
C SER A 258 4.61 -22.46 -16.11
N GLU A 259 5.31 -23.44 -15.53
CA GLU A 259 5.04 -23.95 -14.17
C GLU A 259 5.32 -22.89 -13.11
N SER A 260 6.39 -22.09 -13.29
CA SER A 260 6.69 -20.96 -12.41
C SER A 260 5.57 -19.91 -12.44
N ALA A 261 5.12 -19.52 -13.64
CA ALA A 261 4.01 -18.58 -13.81
C ALA A 261 2.69 -19.12 -13.24
N PHE A 262 2.41 -20.40 -13.44
CA PHE A 262 1.25 -21.06 -12.83
C PHE A 262 1.29 -20.95 -11.30
N GLY A 263 2.44 -21.26 -10.68
CA GLY A 263 2.66 -21.08 -9.25
C GLY A 263 2.38 -19.65 -8.77
N TYR A 264 2.89 -18.65 -9.50
CA TYR A 264 2.62 -17.25 -9.18
C TYR A 264 1.12 -16.93 -9.18
N PHE A 265 0.38 -17.34 -10.22
CA PHE A 265 -1.06 -17.04 -10.31
C PHE A 265 -1.89 -17.75 -9.23
N ILE A 266 -1.54 -18.98 -8.87
CA ILE A 266 -2.21 -19.71 -7.78
C ILE A 266 -1.94 -19.08 -6.42
N ILE A 267 -0.71 -18.68 -6.13
CA ILE A 267 -0.39 -17.98 -4.87
C ILE A 267 -1.13 -16.63 -4.82
N ALA A 268 -1.20 -15.89 -5.93
CA ALA A 268 -2.00 -14.66 -6.01
C ALA A 268 -3.48 -14.92 -5.68
N CYS A 269 -4.09 -15.97 -6.24
CA CYS A 269 -5.46 -16.37 -5.90
C CYS A 269 -5.62 -16.64 -4.40
N GLY A 270 -4.70 -17.40 -3.79
CA GLY A 270 -4.72 -17.68 -2.35
C GLY A 270 -4.67 -16.42 -1.48
N VAL A 271 -3.82 -15.46 -1.85
CA VAL A 271 -3.70 -14.18 -1.14
C VAL A 271 -4.93 -13.31 -1.33
N ILE A 272 -5.57 -13.29 -2.52
CA ILE A 272 -6.83 -12.57 -2.74
C ILE A 272 -7.95 -13.19 -1.89
N VAL A 273 -8.06 -14.52 -1.83
CA VAL A 273 -9.04 -15.21 -0.97
C VAL A 273 -8.82 -14.84 0.49
N LEU A 274 -7.57 -14.85 0.96
CA LEU A 274 -7.23 -14.43 2.32
C LEU A 274 -7.62 -12.96 2.57
N ALA A 275 -7.34 -12.05 1.62
CA ALA A 275 -7.75 -10.65 1.70
C ALA A 275 -9.28 -10.48 1.77
N ILE A 276 -10.04 -11.28 1.02
CA ILE A 276 -11.51 -11.31 1.09
C ILE A 276 -11.98 -11.74 2.48
N VAL A 277 -11.43 -12.84 3.01
CA VAL A 277 -11.79 -13.33 4.35
C VAL A 277 -11.46 -12.28 5.42
N CYS A 278 -10.29 -11.65 5.35
CA CYS A 278 -9.89 -10.55 6.23
C CYS A 278 -10.86 -9.36 6.13
N TYR A 279 -11.27 -8.97 4.92
CA TYR A 279 -12.24 -7.89 4.72
C TYR A 279 -13.60 -8.20 5.36
N LEU A 280 -14.11 -9.41 5.17
CA LEU A 280 -15.38 -9.85 5.74
C LEU A 280 -15.36 -9.95 7.27
N ALA A 281 -14.17 -10.05 7.88
CA ALA A 281 -14.01 -10.02 9.33
C ALA A 281 -14.08 -8.60 9.93
N LEU A 282 -13.82 -7.53 9.16
CA LEU A 282 -13.79 -6.14 9.67
C LEU A 282 -15.06 -5.71 10.40
N PRO A 283 -16.30 -5.98 9.90
CA PRO A 283 -17.52 -5.55 10.57
C PRO A 283 -17.74 -6.22 11.94
N ARG A 284 -16.99 -7.30 12.26
CA ARG A 284 -17.06 -7.97 13.57
C ARG A 284 -16.20 -7.30 14.64
N LEU A 285 -15.30 -6.39 14.26
CA LEU A 285 -14.36 -5.75 15.17
C LEU A 285 -14.94 -4.42 15.70
N GLU A 286 -15.05 -4.30 17.02
CA GLU A 286 -15.60 -3.12 17.70
C GLU A 286 -14.89 -1.82 17.32
N PHE A 287 -13.56 -1.86 17.18
CA PHE A 287 -12.74 -0.72 16.77
C PHE A 287 -13.17 -0.17 15.39
N TYR A 288 -13.36 -1.07 14.42
CA TYR A 288 -13.76 -0.68 13.07
C TYR A 288 -15.20 -0.13 13.07
N ARG A 289 -16.11 -0.76 13.82
CA ARG A 289 -17.51 -0.30 13.93
C ARG A 289 -17.60 1.10 14.52
N TYR A 290 -16.77 1.43 15.52
CA TYR A 290 -16.71 2.77 16.11
C TYR A 290 -16.43 3.83 15.05
N TYR A 291 -15.30 3.72 14.32
CA TYR A 291 -14.94 4.68 13.26
C TYR A 291 -15.91 4.68 12.07
N GLN A 292 -16.54 3.54 11.77
CA GLN A 292 -17.56 3.45 10.74
C GLN A 292 -18.86 4.16 11.15
N GLN A 293 -19.24 4.13 12.43
CA GLN A 293 -20.45 4.78 12.95
C GLN A 293 -20.34 6.31 12.91
N PHE A 294 -19.14 6.87 13.09
CA PHE A 294 -18.87 8.30 12.85
C PHE A 294 -19.12 8.75 11.41
N LYS A 295 -19.19 7.81 10.44
CA LYS A 295 -19.58 8.12 9.05
C LYS A 295 -21.10 8.28 8.89
N LEU A 296 -21.88 7.60 9.74
CA LEU A 296 -23.36 7.64 9.70
C LEU A 296 -23.94 8.80 10.52
N GLU A 297 -23.26 9.22 11.59
CA GLU A 297 -23.61 10.46 12.31
C GLU A 297 -23.27 11.64 11.40
N GLY A 298 -24.28 12.38 10.95
CA GLY A 298 -24.12 13.45 9.96
C GLY A 298 -23.20 14.60 10.41
N PRO A 299 -22.83 15.51 9.51
CA PRO A 299 -21.83 16.57 9.75
C PRO A 299 -22.07 17.41 11.02
N GLY A 300 -23.33 17.64 11.40
CA GLY A 300 -23.71 18.49 12.54
C GLY A 300 -23.47 17.86 13.92
N GLU A 301 -23.65 16.55 14.08
CA GLU A 301 -23.31 15.85 15.33
C GLU A 301 -21.81 15.62 15.45
N GLN A 302 -21.12 15.51 14.31
CA GLN A 302 -19.69 15.30 14.19
C GLN A 302 -18.87 16.52 14.66
N GLU A 303 -19.27 17.73 14.25
CA GLU A 303 -18.64 18.98 14.72
C GLU A 303 -18.87 19.17 16.23
N THR A 304 -20.07 18.84 16.73
CA THR A 304 -20.41 18.98 18.15
C THR A 304 -19.62 18.02 19.03
N LYS A 305 -19.50 16.74 18.68
CA LYS A 305 -18.71 15.77 19.46
C LYS A 305 -17.20 16.03 19.37
N LEU A 306 -16.68 16.47 18.22
CA LEU A 306 -15.25 16.73 18.06
C LEU A 306 -14.81 18.01 18.78
N ASP A 307 -15.62 19.07 18.77
CA ASP A 307 -15.36 20.29 19.56
C ASP A 307 -15.40 20.00 21.07
N LEU A 308 -16.29 19.11 21.52
CA LEU A 308 -16.35 18.67 22.92
C LEU A 308 -15.12 17.84 23.33
N ILE A 309 -14.56 17.04 22.41
CA ILE A 309 -13.33 16.25 22.66
C ILE A 309 -12.09 17.16 22.66
N SER A 310 -11.98 18.08 21.69
CA SER A 310 -10.89 19.06 21.61
C SER A 310 -10.86 19.98 22.84
N LYS A 311 -12.03 20.44 23.31
CA LYS A 311 -12.15 21.22 24.56
C LYS A 311 -11.92 20.40 25.83
N GLY A 312 -12.03 19.07 25.77
CA GLY A 312 -11.72 18.18 26.89
C GLY A 312 -10.22 17.99 27.13
N GLU A 313 -9.37 18.29 26.13
CA GLU A 313 -7.91 18.22 26.25
C GLU A 313 -7.29 19.56 26.73
N GLU A 314 -8.02 20.67 26.67
CA GLU A 314 -7.61 21.95 27.26
C GLU A 314 -8.57 22.37 28.36
N THR A 315 -8.39 21.86 29.59
CA THR A 315 -9.01 22.47 30.77
C THR A 315 -7.94 22.89 31.77
N GLY A 316 -7.47 24.13 31.58
CA GLY A 316 -6.68 24.88 32.55
C GLY A 316 -6.86 26.39 32.31
N ALA A 317 -7.68 27.01 33.15
CA ALA A 317 -7.88 28.45 33.37
C ALA A 317 -9.01 29.19 32.60
N ASN A 318 -10.07 29.48 33.38
CA ASN A 318 -10.93 30.66 33.43
C ASN A 318 -11.18 31.50 32.16
N LYS A 319 -12.47 31.60 31.77
CA LYS A 319 -13.21 32.87 31.67
C LYS A 319 -14.72 32.65 31.48
N GLU A 320 -15.51 33.38 32.26
CA GLU A 320 -16.94 33.60 32.05
C GLU A 320 -17.16 34.39 30.75
N GLU A 321 -18.16 34.01 29.93
CA GLU A 321 -18.99 34.98 29.23
C GLU A 321 -20.29 34.40 28.62
N SER A 322 -21.39 35.08 29.01
CA SER A 322 -22.61 35.42 28.27
C SER A 322 -23.32 34.41 27.35
N ARG A 323 -24.52 33.98 27.80
CA ARG A 323 -25.57 33.34 27.00
C ARG A 323 -26.16 34.33 25.99
N VAL A 324 -26.01 34.06 24.71
CA VAL A 324 -26.86 34.61 23.63
C VAL A 324 -27.59 33.44 22.93
N PRO A 325 -28.89 33.55 22.59
CA PRO A 325 -29.65 32.44 22.03
C PRO A 325 -29.23 32.14 20.58
N ALA A 326 -29.19 30.85 20.24
CA ALA A 326 -28.84 30.33 18.92
C ALA A 326 -29.80 30.81 17.82
N PRO A 327 -29.31 31.25 16.64
CA PRO A 327 -30.13 31.33 15.44
C PRO A 327 -30.32 29.93 14.84
N SER A 328 -31.56 29.63 14.48
CA SER A 328 -31.97 28.43 13.75
C SER A 328 -31.20 28.29 12.43
N SER A 329 -30.24 27.37 12.37
CA SER A 329 -29.58 26.99 11.11
C SER A 329 -30.37 25.90 10.40
N GLN A 330 -31.04 26.28 9.31
CA GLN A 330 -31.61 25.35 8.33
C GLN A 330 -30.56 24.37 7.78
N PRO A 331 -30.96 23.15 7.39
CA PRO A 331 -30.05 22.14 6.83
C PRO A 331 -29.67 22.54 5.39
N THR A 332 -28.60 23.32 5.24
CA THR A 332 -28.02 23.53 3.90
C THR A 332 -27.24 22.29 3.49
N ASN A 333 -27.82 21.56 2.54
CA ASN A 333 -27.22 20.42 1.86
C ASN A 333 -26.06 20.92 0.96
N LYS A 334 -24.95 21.34 1.56
CA LYS A 334 -23.75 21.74 0.83
C LYS A 334 -23.02 20.48 0.38
N GLY A 335 -23.20 20.09 -0.88
CA GLY A 335 -22.30 19.12 -1.51
C GLY A 335 -20.86 19.58 -1.32
N HIS A 336 -20.04 18.75 -0.66
CA HIS A 336 -18.65 19.08 -0.37
C HIS A 336 -17.92 19.42 -1.67
N SER A 337 -17.33 20.62 -1.75
CA SER A 337 -16.70 21.08 -2.98
C SER A 337 -15.38 20.32 -3.18
N ILE A 338 -15.37 19.36 -4.11
CA ILE A 338 -14.17 18.59 -4.50
C ILE A 338 -12.97 19.51 -4.80
N ARG A 339 -13.24 20.70 -5.37
CA ARG A 339 -12.22 21.72 -5.63
C ARG A 339 -11.56 22.24 -4.35
N ALA A 340 -12.33 22.42 -3.28
CA ALA A 340 -11.81 22.85 -1.98
C ALA A 340 -10.96 21.74 -1.33
N ILE A 341 -11.44 20.49 -1.38
CA ILE A 341 -10.70 19.31 -0.90
C ILE A 341 -9.35 19.22 -1.64
N LEU A 342 -9.37 19.29 -2.97
CA LEU A 342 -8.17 19.24 -3.80
C LEU A 342 -7.18 20.34 -3.45
N ARG A 343 -7.65 21.58 -3.21
CA ARG A 343 -6.79 22.70 -2.83
C ARG A 343 -6.05 22.43 -1.51
N ASN A 344 -6.71 21.80 -0.55
CA ASN A 344 -6.14 21.51 0.77
C ASN A 344 -5.10 20.37 0.72
N ILE A 345 -5.29 19.38 -0.15
CA ILE A 345 -4.39 18.22 -0.30
C ILE A 345 -3.40 18.36 -1.46
N LEU A 346 -3.37 19.51 -2.14
CA LEU A 346 -2.62 19.68 -3.38
C LEU A 346 -1.13 19.37 -3.22
N VAL A 347 -0.51 19.84 -2.13
CA VAL A 347 0.92 19.62 -1.87
C VAL A 347 1.26 18.13 -1.73
N PRO A 348 0.66 17.35 -0.82
CA PRO A 348 0.93 15.91 -0.75
C PRO A 348 0.50 15.15 -2.01
N ALA A 349 -0.57 15.58 -2.70
CA ALA A 349 -1.03 14.96 -3.95
C ALA A 349 -0.01 15.13 -5.09
N LEU A 350 0.49 16.34 -5.31
CA LEU A 350 1.55 16.59 -6.30
C LEU A 350 2.87 15.93 -5.89
N SER A 351 3.17 15.87 -4.59
CA SER A 351 4.36 15.21 -4.07
C SER A 351 4.34 13.70 -4.38
N VAL A 352 3.23 13.00 -4.10
CA VAL A 352 3.12 11.57 -4.41
C VAL A 352 3.14 11.31 -5.92
N CYS A 353 2.50 12.18 -6.71
CA CYS A 353 2.58 12.10 -8.17
C CYS A 353 4.03 12.16 -8.65
N PHE A 354 4.80 13.15 -8.19
CA PHE A 354 6.19 13.34 -8.56
C PHE A 354 7.10 12.20 -8.11
N ILE A 355 6.92 11.70 -6.88
CA ILE A 355 7.62 10.52 -6.35
C ILE A 355 7.51 9.34 -7.34
N PHE A 356 6.30 9.03 -7.79
CA PHE A 356 6.07 7.90 -8.70
C PHE A 356 6.46 8.22 -10.15
N THR A 357 6.42 9.49 -10.57
CA THR A 357 6.97 9.91 -11.88
C THR A 357 8.46 9.64 -11.96
N VAL A 358 9.22 10.08 -10.95
CA VAL A 358 10.67 9.81 -10.87
C VAL A 358 10.93 8.31 -10.73
N THR A 359 10.13 7.62 -9.92
CA THR A 359 10.35 6.20 -9.64
C THR A 359 10.13 5.33 -10.85
N ILE A 360 8.97 5.44 -11.51
CA ILE A 360 8.64 4.65 -12.71
C ILE A 360 9.41 5.14 -13.94
N GLY A 361 9.84 6.40 -13.94
CA GLY A 361 10.73 6.96 -14.95
C GLY A 361 12.04 6.19 -15.09
N VAL A 362 12.57 5.64 -13.99
CA VAL A 362 13.87 4.97 -13.99
C VAL A 362 13.73 3.47 -13.70
N PHE A 363 12.88 3.08 -12.75
CA PHE A 363 12.66 1.69 -12.36
C PHE A 363 11.31 1.14 -12.85
N PRO A 364 11.26 -0.06 -13.47
CA PRO A 364 12.39 -0.94 -13.80
C PRO A 364 13.02 -0.65 -15.18
N ALA A 365 12.41 0.22 -15.99
CA ALA A 365 12.71 0.29 -17.43
C ALA A 365 14.17 0.59 -17.78
N VAL A 366 14.86 1.44 -16.99
CA VAL A 366 16.28 1.75 -17.15
C VAL A 366 17.13 0.86 -16.22
N THR A 367 16.73 0.73 -14.97
CA THR A 367 17.52 -0.02 -13.96
C THR A 367 17.64 -1.52 -14.26
N ALA A 368 16.70 -2.11 -14.99
CA ALA A 368 16.75 -3.51 -15.41
C ALA A 368 17.75 -3.77 -16.55
N GLU A 369 18.29 -2.72 -17.18
CA GLU A 369 19.32 -2.81 -18.23
C GLU A 369 20.74 -2.67 -17.67
N VAL A 370 20.90 -2.46 -16.36
CA VAL A 370 22.22 -2.43 -15.72
C VAL A 370 22.86 -3.81 -15.78
N ARG A 371 24.15 -3.85 -16.13
CA ARG A 371 24.97 -5.07 -16.15
C ARG A 371 25.98 -5.04 -15.03
N SER A 372 26.22 -6.21 -14.44
CA SER A 372 27.28 -6.39 -13.46
C SER A 372 28.65 -6.22 -14.12
N SER A 373 29.51 -5.44 -13.47
CA SER A 373 30.92 -5.26 -13.82
C SER A 373 31.81 -6.40 -13.30
N ILE A 374 31.35 -7.14 -12.28
CA ILE A 374 32.13 -8.17 -11.57
C ILE A 374 31.65 -9.60 -11.86
N ALA A 375 30.53 -9.79 -12.56
CA ALA A 375 29.97 -11.11 -12.82
C ALA A 375 30.91 -12.03 -13.62
N GLY A 376 31.68 -11.50 -14.57
CA GLY A 376 32.49 -12.29 -15.48
C GLY A 376 31.65 -13.39 -16.16
N THR A 377 32.10 -14.65 -16.06
CA THR A 377 31.39 -15.84 -16.57
C THR A 377 30.56 -16.56 -15.50
N SER A 378 30.40 -15.98 -14.31
CA SER A 378 29.68 -16.62 -13.22
C SER A 378 28.16 -16.54 -13.40
N ALA A 379 27.44 -17.42 -12.70
CA ALA A 379 25.98 -17.40 -12.62
C ALA A 379 25.41 -16.07 -12.07
N TRP A 380 26.24 -15.19 -11.50
CA TRP A 380 25.83 -13.88 -11.00
C TRP A 380 25.17 -13.02 -12.09
N GLY A 381 25.50 -13.21 -13.37
CA GLY A 381 24.85 -12.48 -14.47
C GLY A 381 23.33 -12.65 -14.50
N ASP A 382 22.83 -13.83 -14.17
CA ASP A 382 21.39 -14.14 -14.17
C ASP A 382 20.67 -13.63 -12.92
N TYR A 383 21.37 -13.61 -11.78
CA TYR A 383 20.84 -13.17 -10.49
C TYR A 383 21.02 -11.68 -10.21
N PHE A 384 21.92 -11.00 -10.93
CA PHE A 384 22.25 -9.60 -10.68
C PHE A 384 20.99 -8.73 -10.67
N ILE A 385 20.22 -8.69 -11.77
CA ILE A 385 19.00 -7.85 -11.82
C ILE A 385 17.94 -8.27 -10.79
N PRO A 386 17.57 -9.56 -10.64
CA PRO A 386 16.66 -9.99 -9.57
C PRO A 386 17.09 -9.56 -8.17
N VAL A 387 18.38 -9.58 -7.85
CA VAL A 387 18.92 -9.30 -6.51
C VAL A 387 19.27 -7.81 -6.31
N SER A 388 20.16 -7.27 -7.12
CA SER A 388 20.69 -5.91 -7.00
C SER A 388 19.68 -4.83 -7.40
N CYS A 389 18.70 -5.16 -8.25
CA CYS A 389 17.67 -4.23 -8.70
C CYS A 389 16.32 -4.53 -8.02
N PHE A 390 15.66 -5.65 -8.35
CA PHE A 390 14.29 -5.89 -7.90
C PHE A 390 14.18 -6.16 -6.39
N LEU A 391 14.98 -7.09 -5.84
CA LEU A 391 14.93 -7.40 -4.41
C LEU A 391 15.37 -6.20 -3.57
N THR A 392 16.48 -5.56 -3.95
CA THR A 392 16.97 -4.34 -3.26
C THR A 392 15.90 -3.25 -3.28
N PHE A 393 15.28 -2.96 -4.43
CA PHE A 393 14.19 -1.99 -4.49
C PHE A 393 13.05 -2.36 -3.55
N ASN A 394 12.53 -3.59 -3.64
CA ASN A 394 11.34 -3.97 -2.88
C ASN A 394 11.60 -4.06 -1.37
N VAL A 395 12.80 -4.48 -0.94
CA VAL A 395 13.17 -4.50 0.49
C VAL A 395 13.24 -3.09 1.05
N PHE A 396 13.97 -2.17 0.40
CA PHE A 396 14.12 -0.82 0.91
C PHE A 396 12.85 0.02 0.77
N ASP A 397 12.05 -0.18 -0.28
CA ASP A 397 10.71 0.42 -0.42
C ASP A 397 9.77 -0.05 0.70
N TRP A 398 9.76 -1.36 1.00
CA TRP A 398 8.99 -1.90 2.13
C TRP A 398 9.45 -1.36 3.48
N LEU A 399 10.77 -1.29 3.72
CA LEU A 399 11.32 -0.72 4.95
C LEU A 399 10.89 0.75 5.11
N GLY A 400 11.00 1.54 4.04
CA GLY A 400 10.53 2.93 4.02
C GLY A 400 9.03 3.04 4.34
N ARG A 401 8.20 2.23 3.69
CA ARG A 401 6.74 2.22 3.93
C ARG A 401 6.40 1.83 5.36
N SER A 402 7.06 0.80 5.88
CA SER A 402 6.81 0.25 7.21
C SER A 402 7.26 1.22 8.31
N LEU A 403 8.36 1.94 8.10
CA LEU A 403 8.85 2.94 9.05
C LEU A 403 7.82 4.04 9.33
N THR A 404 7.00 4.42 8.35
CA THR A 404 5.94 5.43 8.54
C THR A 404 4.83 5.03 9.51
N ALA A 405 4.72 3.74 9.86
CA ALA A 405 3.78 3.27 10.88
C ALA A 405 4.20 3.71 12.30
N VAL A 406 5.50 3.94 12.52
CA VAL A 406 6.07 4.31 13.82
C VAL A 406 6.74 5.68 13.83
N PHE A 407 7.22 6.15 12.68
CA PHE A 407 8.02 7.38 12.57
C PHE A 407 7.62 8.22 11.36
N THR A 408 7.03 9.39 11.61
CA THR A 408 6.38 10.24 10.60
C THR A 408 7.06 11.60 10.39
N TRP A 409 8.35 11.72 10.69
CA TRP A 409 9.12 12.92 10.35
C TRP A 409 9.11 13.18 8.83
N PRO A 410 9.02 14.43 8.35
CA PRO A 410 9.10 15.70 9.08
C PRO A 410 7.75 16.23 9.59
N GLY A 411 6.68 15.43 9.52
CA GLY A 411 5.32 15.84 9.87
C GLY A 411 4.52 16.42 8.71
N LYS A 412 3.19 16.52 8.90
CA LYS A 412 2.21 16.84 7.83
C LYS A 412 2.28 18.27 7.26
N ASP A 413 2.78 19.21 8.05
CA ASP A 413 2.82 20.64 7.68
C ASP A 413 4.23 21.14 7.37
N SER A 414 5.22 20.25 7.43
CA SER A 414 6.61 20.62 7.19
C SER A 414 6.93 20.75 5.70
N HIS A 415 7.63 21.83 5.36
CA HIS A 415 8.14 22.07 4.00
C HIS A 415 9.26 21.09 3.60
N TRP A 416 9.84 20.37 4.55
CA TRP A 416 10.86 19.35 4.27
C TRP A 416 10.33 18.21 3.40
N LEU A 417 9.04 17.84 3.52
CA LEU A 417 8.46 16.76 2.73
C LEU A 417 8.55 17.04 1.21
N PRO A 418 7.97 18.13 0.67
CA PRO A 418 8.10 18.42 -0.76
C PRO A 418 9.55 18.69 -1.19
N SER A 419 10.40 19.27 -0.33
CA SER A 419 11.83 19.47 -0.64
C SER A 419 12.58 18.15 -0.83
N LEU A 420 12.37 17.16 0.05
CA LEU A 420 12.96 15.82 -0.08
C LEU A 420 12.44 15.08 -1.31
N VAL A 421 11.18 15.31 -1.67
CA VAL A 421 10.57 14.77 -2.89
C VAL A 421 11.24 15.36 -4.14
N LEU A 422 11.46 16.66 -4.19
CA LEU A 422 12.20 17.30 -5.29
C LEU A 422 13.65 16.81 -5.38
N ALA A 423 14.30 16.62 -4.24
CA ALA A 423 15.67 16.10 -4.17
C ALA A 423 15.81 14.70 -4.80
N ARG A 424 14.72 13.90 -4.90
CA ARG A 424 14.76 12.60 -5.58
C ARG A 424 15.11 12.68 -7.07
N MET A 425 14.98 13.84 -7.70
CA MET A 425 15.47 14.05 -9.07
C MET A 425 16.96 13.74 -9.23
N LEU A 426 17.75 13.87 -8.15
CA LEU A 426 19.17 13.52 -8.15
C LEU A 426 19.42 12.04 -8.50
N PHE A 427 18.48 11.14 -8.16
CA PHE A 427 18.63 9.72 -8.48
C PHE A 427 18.55 9.42 -9.98
N VAL A 428 17.92 10.28 -10.78
CA VAL A 428 17.81 10.09 -12.23
C VAL A 428 19.21 10.07 -12.87
N PRO A 429 20.03 11.13 -12.81
CA PRO A 429 21.37 11.09 -13.37
C PRO A 429 22.27 10.05 -12.70
N LEU A 430 22.16 9.84 -11.38
CA LEU A 430 22.97 8.84 -10.68
C LEU A 430 22.76 7.42 -11.23
N LEU A 431 21.50 7.02 -11.44
CA LEU A 431 21.17 5.69 -11.96
C LEU A 431 21.41 5.57 -13.47
N LEU A 432 21.21 6.63 -14.25
CA LEU A 432 21.51 6.64 -15.70
C LEU A 432 23.02 6.52 -15.96
N LEU A 433 23.87 7.05 -15.06
CA LEU A 433 25.33 6.98 -15.14
C LEU A 433 25.94 5.69 -14.54
N CYS A 434 25.12 4.79 -13.99
CA CYS A 434 25.53 3.41 -13.68
C CYS A 434 25.79 2.60 -14.96
N ASN A 435 26.28 1.36 -14.85
CA ASN A 435 26.61 0.48 -15.98
C ASN A 435 25.38 -0.09 -16.75
N VAL A 436 24.50 0.77 -17.24
CA VAL A 436 23.38 0.44 -18.16
C VAL A 436 23.93 0.02 -19.54
N GLN A 437 23.48 -1.11 -20.09
CA GLN A 437 23.88 -1.60 -21.41
C GLN A 437 22.72 -2.23 -22.20
N PRO A 438 22.65 -2.02 -23.54
CA PRO A 438 23.53 -1.19 -24.36
C PRO A 438 23.27 0.31 -24.14
N ARG A 439 24.29 1.15 -24.38
CA ARG A 439 24.21 2.62 -24.26
C ARG A 439 24.71 3.29 -25.53
N ARG A 440 24.23 4.49 -25.84
CA ARG A 440 24.59 5.26 -27.04
C ARG A 440 25.28 6.58 -26.72
N HIS A 441 24.81 7.31 -25.70
CA HIS A 441 25.19 8.71 -25.54
C HIS A 441 25.93 9.01 -24.22
N LEU A 442 25.62 8.30 -23.13
CA LEU A 442 26.17 8.61 -21.80
C LEU A 442 27.39 7.75 -21.44
N ALA A 443 28.40 8.34 -20.80
CA ALA A 443 29.52 7.59 -20.21
C ALA A 443 29.11 6.86 -18.93
N VAL A 444 29.80 5.74 -18.62
CA VAL A 444 29.67 5.07 -17.31
C VAL A 444 30.54 5.83 -16.32
N VAL A 445 29.94 6.44 -15.31
CA VAL A 445 30.67 7.09 -14.21
C VAL A 445 30.74 6.15 -13.01
N PHE A 446 29.67 5.39 -12.77
CA PHE A 446 29.55 4.47 -11.65
C PHE A 446 29.55 3.02 -12.16
N GLU A 447 30.74 2.49 -12.44
CA GLU A 447 30.89 1.16 -13.05
C GLU A 447 30.66 0.03 -12.05
N HIS A 448 31.21 0.15 -10.84
CA HIS A 448 31.17 -0.92 -9.83
C HIS A 448 29.75 -1.15 -9.28
N ASP A 449 29.35 -2.42 -9.19
CA ASP A 449 28.01 -2.87 -8.78
C ASP A 449 27.52 -2.26 -7.46
N ALA A 450 28.44 -2.02 -6.52
CA ALA A 450 28.14 -1.42 -5.21
C ALA A 450 27.46 -0.04 -5.34
N TRP A 451 27.86 0.79 -6.30
CA TRP A 451 27.23 2.09 -6.53
C TRP A 451 25.78 1.94 -6.90
N PHE A 452 25.49 1.05 -7.86
CA PHE A 452 24.13 0.77 -8.28
C PHE A 452 23.27 0.27 -7.10
N ILE A 453 23.77 -0.67 -6.30
CA ILE A 453 23.04 -1.21 -5.14
C ILE A 453 22.74 -0.13 -4.11
N VAL A 454 23.73 0.72 -3.77
CA VAL A 454 23.55 1.82 -2.81
C VAL A 454 22.55 2.86 -3.33
N PHE A 455 22.65 3.25 -4.59
CA PHE A 455 21.69 4.18 -5.21
C PHE A 455 20.30 3.57 -5.26
N MET A 456 20.15 2.30 -5.63
CA MET A 456 18.87 1.59 -5.63
C MET A 456 18.25 1.52 -4.24
N ALA A 457 19.04 1.23 -3.20
CA ALA A 457 18.58 1.18 -1.82
C ALA A 457 18.07 2.55 -1.34
N ALA A 458 18.84 3.62 -1.52
CA ALA A 458 18.43 4.97 -1.13
C ALA A 458 17.24 5.48 -1.95
N PHE A 459 17.22 5.20 -3.25
CA PHE A 459 16.12 5.52 -4.16
C PHE A 459 14.83 4.82 -3.74
N ALA A 460 14.88 3.54 -3.41
CA ALA A 460 13.72 2.78 -3.00
C ALA A 460 13.25 3.14 -1.59
N PHE A 461 14.15 3.34 -0.63
CA PHE A 461 13.79 3.77 0.71
C PHE A 461 13.09 5.13 0.70
N SER A 462 13.66 6.10 -0.03
CA SER A 462 13.03 7.41 -0.21
C SER A 462 11.69 7.33 -0.93
N ASN A 463 11.50 6.37 -1.84
CA ASN A 463 10.20 6.08 -2.43
C ASN A 463 9.18 5.66 -1.37
N GLY A 464 9.47 4.57 -0.69
CA GLY A 464 8.53 3.97 0.24
C GLY A 464 8.16 4.92 1.39
N TYR A 465 9.18 5.58 1.95
CA TYR A 465 8.99 6.50 3.07
C TYR A 465 8.16 7.72 2.68
N LEU A 466 8.60 8.49 1.68
CA LEU A 466 7.94 9.74 1.29
C LEU A 466 6.56 9.50 0.67
N ALA A 467 6.39 8.41 -0.10
CA ALA A 467 5.08 8.04 -0.67
C ALA A 467 4.08 7.75 0.45
N SER A 468 4.47 6.94 1.44
CA SER A 468 3.63 6.63 2.59
C SER A 468 3.27 7.86 3.39
N LEU A 469 4.20 8.78 3.64
CA LEU A 469 3.90 10.04 4.32
C LEU A 469 2.85 10.86 3.55
N CYS A 470 2.99 11.00 2.23
CA CYS A 470 2.00 11.71 1.42
C CYS A 470 0.61 11.07 1.53
N MET A 471 0.53 9.75 1.40
CA MET A 471 -0.74 9.00 1.49
C MET A 471 -1.36 9.07 2.89
N CYS A 472 -0.54 9.10 3.95
CA CYS A 472 -1.01 9.24 5.33
C CYS A 472 -1.48 10.67 5.65
N PHE A 473 -0.77 11.69 5.16
CA PHE A 473 -1.04 13.09 5.48
C PHE A 473 -2.15 13.71 4.63
N GLY A 474 -2.32 13.28 3.38
CA GLY A 474 -3.33 13.83 2.47
C GLY A 474 -4.74 13.88 3.08
N PRO A 475 -5.33 12.73 3.48
CA PRO A 475 -6.66 12.68 4.10
C PRO A 475 -6.79 13.45 5.42
N LYS A 476 -5.69 13.82 6.07
CA LYS A 476 -5.68 14.56 7.34
C LYS A 476 -5.54 16.07 7.19
N LYS A 477 -5.41 16.57 5.97
CA LYS A 477 -5.48 18.01 5.68
C LYS A 477 -6.91 18.51 5.44
N VAL A 478 -7.90 17.64 5.57
CA VAL A 478 -9.31 17.94 5.36
C VAL A 478 -10.15 17.49 6.55
N LYS A 479 -11.42 17.92 6.60
CA LYS A 479 -12.35 17.51 7.64
C LYS A 479 -12.59 15.99 7.59
N PRO A 480 -12.94 15.32 8.71
CA PRO A 480 -13.23 13.89 8.72
C PRO A 480 -14.28 13.45 7.69
N ALA A 481 -15.32 14.26 7.48
CA ALA A 481 -16.37 14.02 6.48
C ALA A 481 -15.88 14.07 5.02
N GLU A 482 -14.71 14.67 4.77
CA GLU A 482 -14.09 14.81 3.45
C GLU A 482 -12.89 13.85 3.26
N ALA A 483 -12.46 13.18 4.33
CA ALA A 483 -11.25 12.35 4.35
C ALA A 483 -11.31 11.15 3.40
N GLU A 484 -12.50 10.54 3.22
CA GLU A 484 -12.68 9.46 2.24
C GLU A 484 -12.42 9.95 0.80
N THR A 485 -13.00 11.09 0.43
CA THR A 485 -12.81 11.70 -0.89
C THR A 485 -11.35 12.12 -1.09
N ALA A 486 -10.72 12.72 -0.07
CA ALA A 486 -9.30 13.06 -0.12
C ALA A 486 -8.42 11.83 -0.34
N GLY A 487 -8.68 10.71 0.33
CA GLY A 487 -7.98 9.44 0.13
C GLY A 487 -8.12 8.90 -1.30
N ALA A 488 -9.32 8.98 -1.88
CA ALA A 488 -9.54 8.59 -3.27
C ALA A 488 -8.76 9.48 -4.27
N ILE A 489 -8.78 10.81 -4.06
CA ILE A 489 -8.01 11.76 -4.89
C ILE A 489 -6.51 11.49 -4.78
N MET A 490 -6.00 11.20 -3.58
CA MET A 490 -4.60 10.84 -3.38
C MET A 490 -4.21 9.59 -4.20
N ALA A 491 -5.07 8.58 -4.25
CA ALA A 491 -4.86 7.38 -5.07
C ALA A 491 -4.86 7.68 -6.59
N PHE A 492 -5.68 8.64 -7.03
CA PHE A 492 -5.64 9.14 -8.40
C PHE A 492 -4.31 9.83 -8.72
N PHE A 493 -3.82 10.74 -7.87
CA PHE A 493 -2.53 11.40 -8.10
C PHE A 493 -1.34 10.44 -8.06
N LEU A 494 -1.40 9.40 -7.22
CA LEU A 494 -0.44 8.30 -7.25
C LEU A 494 -0.46 7.61 -8.63
N SER A 495 -1.64 7.28 -9.14
CA SER A 495 -1.80 6.62 -10.45
C SER A 495 -1.38 7.51 -11.62
N LEU A 496 -1.64 8.82 -11.52
CA LEU A 496 -1.13 9.82 -12.46
C LEU A 496 0.40 9.84 -12.46
N GLY A 497 1.01 9.77 -11.28
CA GLY A 497 2.47 9.68 -11.14
C GLY A 497 3.04 8.45 -11.83
N LEU A 498 2.41 7.28 -11.67
CA LEU A 498 2.80 6.05 -12.37
C LEU A 498 2.72 6.20 -13.89
N ALA A 499 1.62 6.78 -14.41
CA ALA A 499 1.41 6.99 -15.83
C ALA A 499 2.42 7.99 -16.43
N LEU A 500 2.66 9.12 -15.76
CA LEU A 500 3.65 10.11 -16.17
C LEU A 500 5.07 9.54 -16.12
N GLY A 501 5.38 8.74 -15.10
CA GLY A 501 6.67 8.05 -15.00
C GLY A 501 6.87 7.04 -16.13
N ALA A 502 5.84 6.29 -16.51
CA ALA A 502 5.90 5.38 -17.65
C ALA A 502 6.24 6.14 -18.95
N VAL A 503 5.61 7.30 -19.19
CA VAL A 503 5.94 8.17 -20.34
C VAL A 503 7.37 8.69 -20.24
N PHE A 504 7.78 9.19 -19.06
CA PHE A 504 9.12 9.72 -18.83
C PHE A 504 10.21 8.63 -19.01
N SER A 505 9.90 7.37 -18.72
CA SER A 505 10.85 6.26 -18.87
C SER A 505 11.29 6.04 -20.33
N PHE A 506 10.41 6.30 -21.30
CA PHE A 506 10.78 6.26 -22.72
C PHE A 506 11.83 7.32 -23.06
N LEU A 507 11.70 8.51 -22.46
CA LEU A 507 12.69 9.58 -22.61
C LEU A 507 14.02 9.19 -21.96
N CYS A 508 14.01 8.70 -20.73
CA CYS A 508 15.23 8.26 -20.04
C CYS A 508 15.97 7.16 -20.83
N ARG A 509 15.25 6.17 -21.37
CA ARG A 509 15.85 5.12 -22.21
C ARG A 509 16.38 5.65 -23.54
N SER A 510 15.81 6.73 -24.07
CA SER A 510 16.31 7.34 -25.31
C SER A 510 17.60 8.14 -25.08
N VAL A 511 17.85 8.59 -23.83
CA VAL A 511 19.02 9.38 -23.46
C VAL A 511 20.24 8.51 -23.14
N VAL A 512 20.04 7.33 -22.55
CA VAL A 512 21.12 6.36 -22.26
C VAL A 512 21.60 5.71 -23.56
#